data_AF-A0A519YT35-F1
#
_entry.id   AF-A0A519YT35-F1
#
_cell.length_a   1.000
_cell.length_b   1.000
_cell.length_c   1.000
_cell.angle_alpha   90.00
_cell.angle_beta   90.00
_cell.angle_gamma   90.00
#
_symmetry.space_group_name_H-M   'P 1'
#
loop_
_entity.id
_entity.type
_entity.pdbx_description
1 polymer ?
#
loop_
_entity_poly.entity_id
_entity_poly.type
_entity_poly.pdbx_seq_one_letter_code
_entity_poly.pdbx_strand_id
1 'polypeptide(L)'
;MPGNEYCEYCIQLGEQWESLLTCQACGITLCCDFSTNRHMSNHAHNCGHAVAITAAPVENWGWYYIDKPDVKLVELITDNAP
;
A
#
# COMPACT_ATOMS: atom_id res chain seq x y z
N MET A 1 0.30 -11.32 -5.99
CA MET A 1 -1.09 -11.41 -6.49
C MET A 1 -1.39 -10.14 -7.28
N PRO A 2 -2.13 -10.17 -8.40
CA PRO A 2 -2.46 -8.93 -9.10
C PRO A 2 -3.49 -8.17 -8.28
N GLY A 3 -3.07 -7.04 -7.74
CA GLY A 3 -3.95 -6.05 -7.13
C GLY A 3 -4.71 -5.26 -8.21
N ASN A 4 -5.79 -4.58 -7.84
CA ASN A 4 -6.48 -3.66 -8.76
C ASN A 4 -5.49 -2.57 -9.23
N GLU A 5 -5.52 -2.20 -10.51
CA GLU A 5 -4.64 -1.15 -11.08
C GLU A 5 -5.07 0.28 -10.72
N TYR A 6 -6.04 0.42 -9.81
CA TYR A 6 -6.61 1.70 -9.38
C TYR A 6 -7.07 1.66 -7.93
N CYS A 7 -7.17 2.84 -7.30
CA CYS A 7 -7.80 3.00 -6.00
C CYS A 7 -9.29 3.29 -6.17
N GLU A 8 -10.14 2.32 -5.79
CA GLU A 8 -11.60 2.42 -5.95
C GLU A 8 -12.20 3.66 -5.27
N TYR A 9 -11.74 3.99 -4.06
CA TYR A 9 -12.23 5.17 -3.33
C TYR A 9 -11.84 6.48 -4.02
N CYS A 10 -10.63 6.59 -4.58
CA CYS A 10 -10.27 7.79 -5.35
C CYS A 10 -11.12 7.94 -6.61
N ILE A 11 -11.44 6.84 -7.30
CA ILE A 11 -12.36 6.87 -8.45
C ILE A 11 -13.74 7.38 -8.04
N GLN A 12 -14.28 6.90 -6.91
CA GLN A 12 -15.58 7.35 -6.41
C GLN A 12 -15.60 8.85 -6.06
N LEU A 13 -14.48 9.37 -5.59
CA LEU A 13 -14.31 10.80 -5.27
C LEU A 13 -13.97 11.66 -6.50
N GLY A 14 -13.66 11.05 -7.65
CA GLY A 14 -13.19 11.76 -8.84
C GLY A 14 -11.77 12.33 -8.68
N GLU A 15 -10.98 11.76 -7.76
CA GLU A 15 -9.64 12.24 -7.43
C GLU A 15 -8.54 11.35 -8.01
N GLN A 16 -7.36 11.93 -8.21
CA GLN A 16 -6.16 11.22 -8.64
C GLN A 16 -5.37 10.69 -7.43
N TRP A 17 -4.44 9.79 -7.69
CA TRP A 17 -3.47 9.28 -6.72
C TRP A 17 -2.07 9.31 -7.32
N GLU A 18 -1.06 9.25 -6.46
CA GLU A 18 0.34 9.25 -6.88
C GLU A 18 0.82 7.84 -7.22
N SER A 19 0.67 6.90 -6.28
CA SER A 19 1.01 5.49 -6.47
C SER A 19 0.08 4.57 -5.68
N LEU A 20 0.16 3.27 -5.96
CA LEU A 20 -0.71 2.25 -5.38
C LEU A 20 0.09 1.28 -4.52
N LEU A 21 -0.51 0.92 -3.38
CA LEU A 21 -0.04 -0.12 -2.48
C LEU A 21 -1.06 -1.25 -2.44
N THR A 22 -0.60 -2.49 -2.33
CA THR A 22 -1.42 -3.68 -2.14
C THR A 22 -1.17 -4.26 -0.75
N CYS A 23 -2.23 -4.36 0.05
CA CYS A 23 -2.20 -4.95 1.38
C CYS A 23 -1.84 -6.44 1.29
N GLN A 24 -0.84 -6.88 2.06
CA GLN A 24 -0.40 -8.28 2.04
C GLN A 24 -1.27 -9.20 2.90
N ALA A 25 -2.11 -8.65 3.78
CA ALA A 25 -3.02 -9.44 4.60
C ALA A 25 -4.31 -9.82 3.86
N CYS A 26 -4.86 -8.92 3.05
CA CYS A 26 -6.15 -9.12 2.38
C CYS A 26 -6.16 -8.87 0.86
N GLY A 27 -5.06 -8.40 0.28
CA GLY A 27 -4.92 -8.23 -1.17
C GLY A 27 -5.58 -6.97 -1.75
N ILE A 28 -6.19 -6.10 -0.93
CA ILE A 28 -6.77 -4.85 -1.43
C ILE A 28 -5.68 -3.89 -1.94
N THR A 29 -5.95 -3.20 -3.03
CA THR A 29 -5.06 -2.18 -3.59
C THR A 29 -5.66 -0.79 -3.42
N LEU A 30 -4.90 0.11 -2.78
CA LEU A 30 -5.33 1.45 -2.40
C LEU A 30 -4.23 2.48 -2.68
N CYS A 31 -4.59 3.76 -2.72
CA CYS A 31 -3.60 4.81 -2.90
C CYS A 31 -2.65 4.89 -1.70
N CYS A 32 -1.37 5.17 -2.00
CA CYS A 32 -0.31 5.32 -1.01
C CYS A 32 -0.51 6.55 -0.13
N ASP A 33 0.36 6.71 0.88
CA ASP A 33 0.23 7.79 1.86
C ASP A 33 0.76 9.14 1.40
N PHE A 34 1.46 9.16 0.27
CA PHE A 34 1.80 10.40 -0.43
C PHE A 34 0.62 10.94 -1.25
N SER A 35 -0.37 10.09 -1.56
CA SER A 35 -1.61 10.56 -2.20
C SER A 35 -2.47 11.37 -1.23
N THR A 36 -3.26 12.31 -1.75
CA THR A 36 -4.12 13.21 -0.96
C THR A 36 -4.97 12.47 0.08
N ASN A 37 -5.56 11.33 -0.31
CA ASN A 37 -6.52 10.60 0.54
C ASN A 37 -5.91 9.55 1.47
N ARG A 38 -4.68 9.08 1.22
CA ARG A 38 -3.96 8.11 2.09
C ARG A 38 -4.78 6.87 2.45
N HIS A 39 -5.47 6.29 1.47
CA HIS A 39 -6.41 5.18 1.71
C HIS A 39 -5.71 3.94 2.29
N MET A 40 -4.45 3.67 1.94
CA MET A 40 -3.73 2.52 2.50
C MET A 40 -3.43 2.67 4.01
N SER A 41 -2.96 3.82 4.49
CA SER A 41 -2.84 4.06 5.95
C SER A 41 -4.16 3.88 6.68
N ASN A 42 -5.23 4.46 6.14
CA ASN A 42 -6.55 4.35 6.77
C ASN A 42 -7.02 2.88 6.83
N HIS A 43 -6.78 2.13 5.76
CA HIS A 43 -7.04 0.69 5.74
C HIS A 43 -6.19 -0.07 6.77
N ALA A 44 -4.89 0.21 6.83
CA ALA A 44 -3.97 -0.42 7.76
C ALA A 44 -4.42 -0.22 9.22
N HIS A 45 -4.79 1.00 9.59
CA HIS A 45 -5.28 1.31 10.94
C HIS A 45 -6.65 0.68 11.24
N ASN A 46 -7.61 0.77 10.33
CA ASN A 46 -8.97 0.29 10.59
C ASN A 46 -9.08 -1.24 10.58
N CYS A 47 -8.25 -1.91 9.76
CA CYS A 47 -8.27 -3.36 9.64
C CYS A 47 -7.18 -4.06 10.47
N GLY A 48 -6.24 -3.33 11.05
CA GLY A 48 -5.06 -3.90 11.72
C GLY A 48 -4.10 -4.58 10.74
N HIS A 49 -4.06 -4.14 9.48
CA HIS A 49 -3.22 -4.72 8.44
C HIS A 49 -1.92 -3.94 8.28
N ALA A 50 -0.86 -4.42 8.93
CA ALA A 50 0.39 -3.68 9.05
C ALA A 50 1.27 -3.67 7.79
N VAL A 51 1.03 -4.51 6.77
CA VAL A 51 1.95 -4.68 5.64
C VAL A 51 1.26 -4.37 4.32
N ALA A 52 1.80 -3.43 3.54
CA ALA A 52 1.41 -3.19 2.15
C ALA A 52 2.64 -3.00 1.26
N ILE A 53 2.58 -3.42 0.00
CA ILE A 53 3.70 -3.33 -0.95
C ILE A 53 3.28 -2.59 -2.21
N THR A 54 4.22 -1.94 -2.90
CA THR A 54 3.88 -1.32 -4.19
C THR A 54 3.36 -2.33 -5.20
N ALA A 55 2.36 -1.94 -5.98
CA ALA A 55 1.87 -2.75 -7.11
C ALA A 55 2.81 -2.68 -8.33
N ALA A 56 3.86 -1.86 -8.28
CA ALA A 56 4.81 -1.71 -9.38
C ALA A 56 5.69 -2.96 -9.55
N PRO A 57 5.80 -3.54 -10.76
CA PRO A 57 6.52 -4.79 -10.98
C PRO A 57 8.05 -4.68 -10.86
N VAL A 58 8.62 -3.46 -10.80
CA VAL A 58 10.07 -3.20 -10.84
C VAL A 58 10.61 -2.66 -9.52
N GLU A 59 9.75 -2.31 -8.57
CA GLU A 59 10.13 -1.71 -7.30
C GLU A 59 9.70 -2.64 -6.16
N ASN A 60 10.65 -3.23 -5.43
CA ASN A 60 10.36 -4.17 -4.34
C ASN A 60 10.48 -3.48 -2.97
N TRP A 61 9.68 -2.44 -2.76
CA TRP A 61 9.60 -1.77 -1.45
C TRP A 61 8.18 -1.83 -0.89
N GLY A 62 8.09 -1.86 0.45
CA GLY A 62 6.84 -1.99 1.18
C GLY A 62 6.78 -1.06 2.38
N TRP A 63 5.56 -0.90 2.87
CA TRP A 63 5.22 -0.11 4.03
C TRP A 63 4.89 -1.06 5.18
N TYR A 64 5.50 -0.80 6.33
CA TYR A 64 5.11 -1.41 7.58
C TYR A 64 4.46 -0.35 8.49
N TYR A 65 3.15 -0.46 8.60
CA TYR A 65 2.31 0.35 9.48
C TYR A 65 2.34 -0.28 10.87
N ILE A 66 3.23 0.24 11.72
CA ILE A 66 3.24 -0.09 13.15
C ILE A 66 2.05 0.63 13.80
N ASP A 67 1.54 0.11 14.91
CA ASP A 67 0.51 0.71 15.77
C ASP A 67 0.88 2.10 16.37
N LYS A 68 1.96 2.71 15.89
CA LYS A 68 2.47 4.04 16.24
C LYS A 68 2.55 4.87 14.96
N PRO A 69 2.44 6.21 15.02
CA PRO A 69 2.36 7.08 13.84
C PRO A 69 3.59 7.04 12.91
N ASP A 70 4.63 6.29 13.26
CA ASP A 70 5.85 6.12 12.48
C ASP A 70 5.68 4.98 11.48
N VAL A 71 5.28 5.32 10.25
CA VAL A 71 5.44 4.42 9.10
C VAL A 71 6.94 4.18 8.90
N LYS A 72 7.35 2.91 8.89
CA LYS A 72 8.68 2.53 8.42
C LYS A 72 8.59 2.05 6.98
N LEU A 73 9.37 2.69 6.11
CA LEU A 73 9.74 2.08 4.84
C LEU A 73 10.52 0.80 5.16
N VAL A 74 10.01 -0.32 4.67
CA VAL A 74 10.71 -1.59 4.74
C VAL A 74 11.13 -1.92 3.31
N GLU A 75 12.43 -1.89 3.07
CA GLU A 75 12.97 -2.56 1.87
C GLU A 75 12.60 -4.03 2.00
N LEU A 76 11.75 -4.52 1.10
CA LEU A 76 11.48 -5.95 1.05
C LEU A 76 12.78 -6.56 0.55
N ILE A 77 13.49 -7.25 1.43
CA ILE A 77 14.62 -8.08 1.03
C ILE A 77 14.04 -9.03 -0.01
N THR A 78 14.45 -8.84 -1.26
CA THR A 78 14.20 -9.84 -2.27
C THR A 78 15.00 -11.05 -1.83
N ASP A 79 14.34 -12.10 -1.36
CA ASP A 79 14.89 -13.45 -1.47
C ASP A 79 14.98 -13.78 -2.97
N ASN A 80 15.91 -13.11 -3.67
CA ASN A 80 16.64 -13.71 -4.76
C ASN A 80 17.69 -14.61 -4.09
N ALA A 81 17.22 -15.65 -3.41
CA ALA A 81 18.04 -16.83 -3.21
C ALA A 81 18.26 -17.44 -4.60
N PRO A 82 19.52 -17.83 -4.93
CA PRO A 82 19.92 -18.21 -6.28
C PRO A 82 19.12 -19.37 -6.87
#